data_AF-A0A917PW72-F1
#
_entry.id   AF-A0A917PW72-F1
#
_cell.length_a   1.000
_cell.length_b   1.000
_cell.length_c   1.000
_cell.angle_alpha   90.00
_cell.angle_beta   90.00
_cell.angle_gamma   90.00
#
_symmetry.space_group_name_H-M   'P 1'
#
loop_
_entity.id
_entity.type
_entity.pdbx_description
1 polymer ?
#
loop_
_entity_poly.entity_id
_entity_poly.type
_entity_poly.pdbx_seq_one_letter_code
_entity_poly.pdbx_strand_id
1 'polypeptide(L)'
;MNISKRAAVLVAGAVVIFAGVSFSAAFASGVRAEDGSTRTEQTPASPASAKQLSTPTAQPASPAAVASSVAPPNGSSGVSDGVPFYDANSDPTSIQYPTEMTEEELARARSWVEMMDLTAKCMATKGYPFEYTLWWDIPITDPSADNPLPESPAKYGTPAYEALYGDPFADDYDPQTGAGCDGEARSQLTNKEFAPAN
;
A
#
# COMPACT_ATOMS: atom_id res chain seq x y z
N MET A 1 65.95 -7.96 12.43
CA MET A 1 64.53 -8.34 12.25
C MET A 1 63.90 -7.37 11.28
N ASN A 2 63.11 -7.93 10.36
CA ASN A 2 62.92 -7.49 8.98
C ASN A 2 62.03 -6.24 8.78
N ILE A 3 62.40 -5.53 7.71
CA ILE A 3 61.73 -4.48 6.95
C ILE A 3 60.41 -5.00 6.32
N SER A 4 59.38 -4.16 6.21
CA SER A 4 58.56 -3.93 4.98
C SER A 4 57.28 -3.16 5.30
N LYS A 5 57.13 -1.90 4.86
CA LYS A 5 56.69 -1.43 3.52
C LYS A 5 55.16 -1.41 3.33
N ARG A 6 54.64 -0.17 3.35
CA ARG A 6 53.59 0.44 2.50
C ARG A 6 52.68 -0.50 1.69
N ALA A 7 51.38 -0.27 1.78
CA ALA A 7 50.50 -0.23 0.60
C ALA A 7 49.25 0.62 0.90
N ALA A 8 49.26 1.86 0.37
CA ALA A 8 48.02 2.57 0.06
C ALA A 8 47.45 1.93 -1.20
N VAL A 9 46.18 1.54 -1.17
CA VAL A 9 45.46 1.10 -2.36
C VAL A 9 44.45 2.19 -2.72
N LEU A 10 44.86 3.01 -3.67
CA LEU A 10 43.99 3.81 -4.53
C LEU A 10 43.26 2.84 -5.46
N VAL A 11 41.94 2.81 -5.43
CA VAL A 11 41.15 2.18 -6.50
C VAL A 11 40.62 3.29 -7.41
N ALA A 12 41.30 3.42 -8.54
CA ALA A 12 40.82 4.08 -9.75
C ALA A 12 39.46 3.45 -10.16
N GLY A 13 38.44 4.23 -10.50
CA GLY A 13 38.41 4.88 -11.81
C GLY A 13 37.98 3.88 -12.88
N ALA A 14 36.69 3.56 -12.92
CA ALA A 14 36.06 2.86 -14.05
C ALA A 14 35.00 3.78 -14.67
N VAL A 15 35.43 4.54 -15.66
CA VAL A 15 34.55 5.26 -16.60
C VAL A 15 34.02 4.21 -17.57
N VAL A 16 32.72 3.92 -17.52
CA VAL A 16 32.05 3.12 -18.55
C VAL A 16 31.34 4.08 -19.49
N ILE A 17 31.92 4.24 -20.68
CA ILE A 17 31.32 4.93 -21.82
C ILE A 17 30.36 3.94 -22.48
N PHE A 18 29.06 4.09 -22.26
CA PHE A 18 28.07 3.47 -23.15
C PHE A 18 27.80 4.40 -24.32
N ALA A 19 28.33 4.00 -25.46
CA ALA A 19 28.02 4.56 -26.77
C ALA A 19 26.53 4.39 -27.07
N GLY A 20 25.97 5.40 -27.73
CA GLY A 20 24.56 5.55 -27.96
C GLY A 20 23.92 4.47 -28.84
N VAL A 21 22.64 4.27 -28.59
CA VAL A 21 21.70 3.77 -29.58
C VAL A 21 20.51 4.72 -29.54
N SER A 22 20.46 5.61 -30.53
CA SER A 22 19.36 6.54 -30.76
C SER A 22 18.13 5.75 -31.18
N PHE A 23 17.12 5.65 -30.32
CA PHE A 23 15.79 5.25 -30.74
C PHE A 23 14.99 6.51 -31.07
N SER A 24 14.83 6.76 -32.37
CA SER A 24 13.98 7.82 -32.91
C SER A 24 12.54 7.63 -32.45
N ALA A 25 11.98 8.66 -31.82
CA ALA A 25 10.56 8.81 -31.61
C ALA A 25 9.82 8.91 -32.96
N ALA A 26 8.84 8.05 -33.18
CA ALA A 26 7.84 8.22 -34.21
C ALA A 26 6.54 8.64 -33.54
N PHE A 27 6.29 9.96 -33.54
CA PHE A 27 4.97 10.52 -33.25
C PHE A 27 4.05 10.19 -34.44
N ALA A 28 2.99 9.42 -34.18
CA ALA A 28 1.86 9.31 -35.08
C ALA A 28 0.61 9.83 -34.35
N SER A 29 0.37 11.13 -34.52
CA SER A 29 -0.88 11.79 -34.19
C SER A 29 -1.99 11.22 -35.08
N GLY A 30 -2.80 10.32 -34.53
CA GLY A 30 -3.99 9.79 -35.19
C GLY A 30 -5.25 10.50 -34.71
N VAL A 31 -5.57 11.64 -35.31
CA VAL A 31 -6.93 12.20 -35.30
C VAL A 31 -7.82 11.37 -36.20
N ARG A 32 -8.90 10.80 -35.65
CA ARG A 32 -10.12 10.50 -36.39
C ARG A 32 -11.33 10.91 -35.56
N ALA A 33 -11.93 12.01 -35.99
CA ALA A 33 -13.33 12.32 -35.78
C ALA A 33 -14.10 11.82 -37.01
N GLU A 34 -15.09 10.95 -36.80
CA GLU A 34 -16.35 10.80 -37.58
C GLU A 34 -17.34 10.12 -36.61
N ASP A 35 -18.33 10.83 -36.07
CA ASP A 35 -19.68 11.07 -36.62
C ASP A 35 -20.52 9.80 -36.90
N GLY A 36 -21.74 9.77 -36.33
CA GLY A 36 -22.78 8.78 -36.62
C GLY A 36 -23.36 8.13 -35.36
N SER A 37 -24.32 8.76 -34.67
CA SER A 37 -25.76 8.58 -34.92
C SER A 37 -26.26 7.14 -34.70
N THR A 38 -26.86 6.87 -33.55
CA THR A 38 -28.32 6.67 -33.42
C THR A 38 -28.66 6.41 -31.95
N ARG A 39 -29.26 7.42 -31.31
CA ARG A 39 -29.96 7.28 -30.03
C ARG A 39 -31.36 6.77 -30.35
N THR A 40 -31.57 5.46 -30.22
CA THR A 40 -32.92 4.92 -30.25
C THR A 40 -33.50 5.06 -28.85
N GLU A 41 -34.39 6.05 -28.73
CA GLU A 41 -35.33 6.22 -27.64
C GLU A 41 -36.24 4.99 -27.57
N GLN A 42 -36.10 4.19 -26.51
CA GLN A 42 -37.03 3.10 -26.23
C GLN A 42 -37.76 3.41 -24.92
N THR A 43 -38.88 4.10 -25.08
CA THR A 43 -39.92 4.30 -24.07
C THR A 43 -40.53 2.96 -23.67
N PRO A 44 -40.43 2.53 -22.40
CA PRO A 44 -41.29 1.46 -21.91
C PRO A 44 -42.67 2.04 -21.62
N ALA A 45 -43.66 1.58 -22.36
CA ALA A 45 -45.06 1.81 -22.08
C ALA A 45 -45.42 1.28 -20.68
N SER A 46 -46.13 2.13 -19.92
CA SER A 46 -46.75 1.81 -18.64
C SER A 46 -47.99 0.94 -18.85
N PRO A 47 -48.11 -0.21 -18.16
CA PRO A 47 -49.39 -0.76 -17.79
C PRO A 47 -49.73 -0.32 -16.36
N ALA A 48 -50.79 0.48 -16.24
CA ALA A 48 -51.51 0.66 -14.99
C ALA A 48 -51.99 -0.71 -14.48
N SER A 49 -51.52 -1.12 -13.31
CA SER A 49 -52.07 -2.24 -12.55
C SER A 49 -52.46 -1.77 -11.16
N ALA A 50 -53.67 -2.18 -10.78
CA ALA A 50 -54.47 -1.67 -9.70
C ALA A 50 -53.83 -1.82 -8.31
N LYS A 51 -54.15 -0.84 -7.45
CA LYS A 51 -53.99 -0.89 -5.99
C LYS A 51 -54.60 -2.18 -5.45
N GLN A 52 -53.77 -3.02 -4.82
CA GLN A 52 -54.23 -3.99 -3.85
C GLN A 52 -53.77 -3.52 -2.47
N LEU A 53 -54.74 -3.06 -1.66
CA LEU A 53 -54.54 -2.72 -0.25
C LEU A 53 -54.34 -4.04 0.51
N SER A 54 -53.09 -4.39 0.79
CA SER A 54 -52.77 -5.41 1.79
C SER A 54 -52.58 -4.72 3.13
N THR A 55 -53.45 -5.05 4.08
CA THR A 55 -53.36 -4.68 5.49
C THR A 55 -51.99 -5.12 6.05
N PRO A 56 -51.17 -4.22 6.63
CA PRO A 56 -49.94 -4.64 7.28
C PRO A 56 -50.29 -5.30 8.62
N THR A 57 -50.16 -6.62 8.67
CA THR A 57 -50.04 -7.33 9.94
C THR A 57 -48.76 -6.84 10.62
N ALA A 58 -48.90 -6.16 11.75
CA ALA A 58 -47.78 -5.71 12.56
C ALA A 58 -46.95 -6.91 12.99
N GLN A 59 -45.79 -7.10 12.35
CA GLN A 59 -44.80 -8.07 12.79
C GLN A 59 -44.22 -7.55 14.12
N PRO A 60 -44.23 -8.35 15.20
CA PRO A 60 -43.60 -7.94 16.45
C PRO A 60 -42.14 -7.60 16.17
N ALA A 61 -41.74 -6.38 16.53
CA ALA A 61 -40.39 -5.90 16.35
C ALA A 61 -39.43 -6.89 17.04
N SER A 62 -38.64 -7.60 16.23
CA SER A 62 -37.49 -8.33 16.72
C SER A 62 -36.58 -7.32 17.42
N PRO A 63 -36.07 -7.59 18.63
CA PRO A 63 -35.11 -6.71 19.28
C PRO A 63 -33.96 -6.44 18.30
N ALA A 64 -33.67 -5.17 18.04
CA ALA A 64 -32.49 -4.79 17.30
C ALA A 64 -31.27 -5.41 18.00
N ALA A 65 -30.56 -6.28 17.30
CA ALA A 65 -29.29 -6.80 17.80
C ALA A 65 -28.39 -5.60 18.06
N VAL A 66 -28.13 -5.31 19.33
CA VAL A 66 -27.07 -4.40 19.75
C VAL A 66 -25.78 -5.05 19.27
N ALA A 67 -25.27 -4.58 18.13
CA ALA A 67 -23.92 -4.89 17.70
C ALA A 67 -22.99 -4.31 18.77
N SER A 68 -22.47 -5.16 19.66
CA SER A 68 -21.33 -4.80 20.49
C SER A 68 -20.18 -4.46 19.55
N SER A 69 -19.93 -3.16 19.39
CA SER A 69 -18.70 -2.65 18.78
C SER A 69 -17.57 -2.96 19.76
N VAL A 70 -17.06 -4.20 19.71
CA VAL A 70 -15.78 -4.53 20.31
C VAL A 70 -14.74 -3.78 19.47
N ALA A 71 -14.01 -2.86 20.10
CA ALA A 71 -12.92 -2.16 19.43
C ALA A 71 -11.95 -3.20 18.84
N PRO A 72 -11.40 -2.99 17.63
CA PRO A 72 -10.44 -3.92 17.06
C PRO A 72 -9.24 -4.10 17.99
N PRO A 73 -8.64 -5.29 18.04
CA PRO A 73 -7.49 -5.55 18.89
C PRO A 73 -6.31 -4.67 18.46
N ASN A 74 -5.48 -4.28 19.44
CA ASN A 74 -4.14 -3.77 19.16
C ASN A 74 -4.03 -2.48 18.32
N GLY A 75 -5.07 -1.65 18.30
CA GLY A 75 -5.11 -0.46 17.45
C GLY A 75 -5.30 -0.76 15.96
N SER A 76 -5.70 -1.99 15.61
CA SER A 76 -6.01 -2.39 14.24
C SER A 76 -7.26 -1.68 13.72
N SER A 77 -7.44 -1.66 12.41
CA SER A 77 -8.66 -1.14 11.77
C SER A 77 -9.74 -2.21 11.64
N GLY A 78 -9.36 -3.48 11.78
CA GLY A 78 -10.28 -4.59 11.86
C GLY A 78 -9.58 -5.93 11.93
N VAL A 79 -10.34 -6.99 11.64
CA VAL A 79 -9.87 -8.38 11.60
C VAL A 79 -10.45 -9.03 10.34
N SER A 80 -9.60 -9.67 9.53
CA SER A 80 -9.99 -10.51 8.39
C SER A 80 -9.52 -11.93 8.64
N ASP A 81 -10.40 -12.92 8.53
CA ASP A 81 -10.08 -14.35 8.73
C ASP A 81 -9.38 -14.66 10.07
N GLY A 82 -9.68 -13.87 11.11
CA GLY A 82 -9.05 -14.00 12.43
C GLY A 82 -7.71 -13.28 12.57
N VAL A 83 -7.21 -12.65 11.51
CA VAL A 83 -5.95 -11.90 11.49
C VAL A 83 -6.23 -10.39 11.50
N PRO A 84 -5.64 -9.61 12.42
CA PRO A 84 -5.75 -8.17 12.42
C PRO A 84 -5.21 -7.53 11.13
N PHE A 85 -5.88 -6.49 10.64
CA PHE A 85 -5.36 -5.63 9.58
C PHE A 85 -5.31 -4.18 10.05
N TYR A 86 -4.35 -3.45 9.50
CA TYR A 86 -4.03 -2.08 9.84
C TYR A 86 -4.08 -1.24 8.56
N ASP A 87 -4.54 0.01 8.67
CA ASP A 87 -4.67 0.94 7.56
C ASP A 87 -4.33 2.37 8.02
N ALA A 88 -4.59 3.37 7.17
CA ALA A 88 -4.31 4.78 7.47
C ALA A 88 -5.00 5.35 8.73
N ASN A 89 -6.02 4.67 9.26
CA ASN A 89 -6.76 5.05 10.46
C ASN A 89 -6.32 4.26 11.71
N SER A 90 -5.43 3.28 11.57
CA SER A 90 -4.87 2.55 12.70
C SER A 90 -4.03 3.47 13.59
N ASP A 91 -3.95 3.15 14.87
CA ASP A 91 -3.08 3.85 15.82
C ASP A 91 -1.82 3.03 16.07
N PRO A 92 -0.66 3.38 15.47
CA PRO A 92 0.57 2.61 15.65
C PRO A 92 1.10 2.67 17.08
N THR A 93 0.67 3.63 17.91
CA THR A 93 1.10 3.73 19.31
C THR A 93 0.39 2.73 20.23
N SER A 94 -0.73 2.17 19.76
CA SER A 94 -1.50 1.14 20.46
C SER A 94 -1.05 -0.29 20.14
N ILE A 95 -0.07 -0.46 19.24
CA ILE A 95 0.49 -1.76 18.86
C ILE A 95 1.34 -2.33 19.99
N GLN A 96 0.96 -3.51 20.46
CA GLN A 96 1.69 -4.35 21.39
C GLN A 96 2.67 -5.22 20.61
N TYR A 97 3.94 -5.11 21.02
CA TYR A 97 5.04 -5.90 20.47
C TYR A 97 5.23 -7.18 21.30
N PRO A 98 5.55 -8.33 20.69
CA PRO A 98 5.82 -9.56 21.42
C PRO A 98 6.97 -9.39 22.42
N THR A 99 6.78 -9.91 23.63
CA THR A 99 7.71 -9.72 24.77
C THR A 99 9.02 -10.50 24.62
N GLU A 100 9.03 -11.49 23.74
CA GLU A 100 10.13 -12.39 23.43
C GLU A 100 11.10 -11.83 22.38
N MET A 101 10.76 -10.72 21.73
CA MET A 101 11.65 -10.06 20.77
C MET A 101 12.89 -9.50 21.46
N THR A 102 14.04 -9.63 20.80
CA THR A 102 15.28 -8.95 21.25
C THR A 102 15.17 -7.44 21.04
N GLU A 103 16.02 -6.65 21.69
CA GLU A 103 16.01 -5.18 21.53
C GLU A 103 16.23 -4.76 20.07
N GLU A 104 17.12 -5.45 19.35
CA GLU A 104 17.39 -5.21 17.92
C GLU A 104 16.20 -5.61 17.03
N GLU A 105 15.51 -6.70 17.35
CA GLU A 105 14.29 -7.10 16.65
C GLU A 105 13.16 -6.11 16.90
N LEU A 106 13.00 -5.67 18.14
CA LEU A 106 12.00 -4.69 18.53
C LEU A 106 12.24 -3.34 17.85
N ALA A 107 13.49 -2.89 17.73
CA ALA A 107 13.84 -1.70 16.97
C ALA A 107 13.44 -1.81 15.49
N ARG A 108 13.70 -2.97 14.86
CA ARG A 108 13.27 -3.26 13.48
C ARG A 108 11.74 -3.31 13.36
N ALA A 109 11.04 -3.89 14.33
CA ALA A 109 9.58 -3.94 14.38
C ALA A 109 8.95 -2.56 14.46
N ARG A 110 9.49 -1.67 15.30
CA ARG A 110 9.03 -0.28 15.40
C ARG A 110 9.25 0.48 14.09
N SER A 111 10.46 0.37 13.51
CA SER A 111 10.79 1.04 12.25
C SER A 111 9.89 0.57 11.10
N TRP A 112 9.65 -0.74 11.00
CA TRP A 112 8.75 -1.28 9.97
C TRP A 112 7.29 -0.87 10.17
N VAL A 113 6.77 -0.88 11.41
CA VAL A 113 5.42 -0.39 11.71
C VAL A 113 5.27 1.09 11.33
N GLU A 114 6.26 1.92 11.67
CA GLU A 114 6.26 3.34 11.30
C GLU A 114 6.27 3.51 9.78
N MET A 115 7.07 2.72 9.06
CA MET A 115 7.10 2.72 7.60
C MET A 115 5.72 2.38 7.01
N MET A 116 5.07 1.31 7.50
CA MET A 116 3.77 0.88 6.99
C MET A 116 2.65 1.88 7.28
N ASP A 117 2.65 2.52 8.45
CA ASP A 117 1.71 3.59 8.81
C ASP A 117 1.87 4.81 7.87
N LEU A 118 3.11 5.24 7.62
CA LEU A 118 3.39 6.33 6.67
C LEU A 118 2.94 5.98 5.24
N THR A 119 3.23 4.76 4.79
CA THR A 119 2.79 4.25 3.48
C THR A 119 1.27 4.22 3.39
N ALA A 120 0.57 3.71 4.41
CA ALA A 120 -0.88 3.65 4.45
C ALA A 120 -1.52 5.05 4.36
N LYS A 121 -1.00 6.02 5.10
CA LYS A 121 -1.44 7.43 5.07
C LYS A 121 -1.21 8.09 3.72
N CYS A 122 -0.06 7.85 3.10
CA CYS A 122 0.23 8.34 1.75
C CYS A 122 -0.75 7.73 0.72
N MET A 123 -0.97 6.42 0.77
CA MET A 123 -1.89 5.72 -0.13
C MET A 123 -3.32 6.22 0.03
N ALA A 124 -3.79 6.40 1.26
CA ALA A 124 -5.10 6.97 1.54
C ALA A 124 -5.24 8.40 0.99
N THR A 125 -4.20 9.23 1.10
CA THR A 125 -4.16 10.58 0.52
C THR A 125 -4.27 10.56 -1.01
N LYS A 126 -3.69 9.54 -1.66
CA LYS A 126 -3.79 9.30 -3.11
C LYS A 126 -5.10 8.60 -3.52
N GLY A 127 -5.99 8.30 -2.56
CA GLY A 127 -7.29 7.68 -2.81
C GLY A 127 -7.25 6.16 -2.98
N TYR A 128 -6.14 5.51 -2.60
CA TYR A 128 -5.99 4.06 -2.67
C TYR A 128 -6.01 3.46 -1.27
N PRO A 129 -6.93 2.53 -0.96
CA PRO A 129 -6.88 1.81 0.31
C PRO A 129 -5.61 0.95 0.35
N PHE A 130 -4.89 1.04 1.46
CA PHE A 130 -3.72 0.21 1.74
C PHE A 130 -3.91 -0.38 3.12
N GLU A 131 -3.94 -1.70 3.15
CA GLU A 131 -4.04 -2.50 4.37
C GLU A 131 -2.75 -3.32 4.50
N TYR A 132 -2.28 -3.48 5.73
CA TYR A 132 -1.14 -4.33 6.06
C TYR A 132 -1.44 -5.14 7.32
N THR A 133 -0.67 -6.21 7.51
CA THR A 133 -0.75 -7.08 8.69
C THR A 133 0.64 -7.20 9.29
N LEU A 134 0.75 -7.16 10.62
CA LEU A 134 2.03 -7.33 11.31
C LEU A 134 2.52 -8.77 11.14
N TRP A 135 3.82 -8.97 10.87
CA TRP A 135 4.33 -10.32 10.59
C TRP A 135 4.21 -11.28 11.77
N TRP A 136 4.09 -10.77 12.99
CA TRP A 136 3.85 -11.56 14.20
C TRP A 136 2.36 -11.83 14.49
N ASP A 137 1.45 -11.15 13.80
CA ASP A 137 0.00 -11.42 13.88
C ASP A 137 -0.42 -12.58 12.95
N ILE A 138 0.47 -13.01 12.05
CA ILE A 138 0.19 -14.08 11.08
C ILE A 138 0.36 -15.45 11.75
N PRO A 139 -0.65 -16.33 11.69
CA PRO A 139 -0.54 -17.68 12.23
C PRO A 139 0.55 -18.49 11.53
N ILE A 140 1.50 -19.06 12.29
CA ILE A 140 2.59 -19.92 11.78
C ILE A 140 2.06 -21.16 11.02
N THR A 141 0.82 -21.57 11.28
CA THR A 141 0.19 -22.72 10.62
C THR A 141 -0.43 -22.40 9.27
N ASP A 142 -0.49 -21.13 8.88
CA ASP A 142 -0.98 -20.76 7.55
C ASP A 142 0.14 -21.03 6.53
N PRO A 143 -0.04 -21.91 5.54
CA PRO A 143 0.93 -22.05 4.43
C PRO A 143 1.11 -20.75 3.63
N SER A 144 0.27 -19.73 3.85
CA SER A 144 0.52 -18.37 3.36
C SER A 144 1.59 -17.60 4.16
N ALA A 145 2.09 -18.11 5.29
CA ALA A 145 3.23 -17.50 5.99
C ALA A 145 4.53 -17.56 5.14
N ASP A 146 4.59 -18.49 4.19
CA ASP A 146 5.63 -18.55 3.14
C ASP A 146 5.28 -17.67 1.91
N ASN A 147 4.03 -17.20 1.80
CA ASN A 147 3.68 -16.17 0.83
C ASN A 147 4.08 -14.81 1.40
N PRO A 148 4.55 -13.86 0.56
CA PRO A 148 4.75 -12.50 1.02
C PRO A 148 3.48 -12.02 1.71
N LEU A 149 3.65 -11.25 2.78
CA LEU A 149 2.58 -10.53 3.46
C LEU A 149 1.61 -9.98 2.40
N PRO A 150 0.29 -9.91 2.64
CA PRO A 150 -0.62 -9.18 1.76
C PRO A 150 -0.30 -7.68 1.85
N GLU A 151 0.89 -7.28 1.37
CA GLU A 151 1.34 -5.91 1.21
C GLU A 151 0.54 -5.35 0.04
N SER A 152 -0.67 -4.90 0.34
CA SER A 152 -1.60 -4.27 -0.60
C SER A 152 -2.19 -5.19 -1.69
N PRO A 153 -3.49 -5.04 -2.00
CA PRO A 153 -4.11 -5.64 -3.19
C PRO A 153 -3.60 -5.03 -4.51
N ALA A 154 -2.65 -4.09 -4.47
CA ALA A 154 -2.13 -3.37 -5.63
C ALA A 154 -1.44 -4.33 -6.61
N LYS A 155 -2.16 -4.68 -7.69
CA LYS A 155 -1.61 -5.51 -8.77
C LYS A 155 -0.66 -4.69 -9.64
N TYR A 156 0.46 -5.29 -10.06
CA TYR A 156 1.39 -4.66 -11.01
C TYR A 156 0.65 -4.06 -12.20
N GLY A 157 1.02 -2.83 -12.58
CA GLY A 157 0.41 -2.10 -13.69
C GLY A 157 -0.95 -1.44 -13.36
N THR A 158 -1.38 -1.46 -12.10
CA THR A 158 -2.54 -0.66 -11.65
C THR A 158 -2.11 0.69 -11.10
N PRO A 159 -2.99 1.72 -11.14
CA PRO A 159 -2.69 3.02 -10.53
C PRO A 159 -2.35 2.94 -9.02
N ALA A 160 -2.92 1.97 -8.30
CA ALA A 160 -2.59 1.72 -6.90
C ALA A 160 -1.15 1.20 -6.74
N TYR A 161 -0.68 0.36 -7.67
CA TYR A 161 0.69 -0.14 -7.65
C TYR A 161 1.70 0.97 -7.95
N GLU A 162 1.40 1.81 -8.95
CA GLU A 162 2.21 2.98 -9.26
C GLU A 162 2.20 3.99 -8.10
N ALA A 163 1.07 4.19 -7.43
CA ALA A 163 1.02 5.04 -6.23
C ALA A 163 1.87 4.47 -5.08
N LEU A 164 1.90 3.15 -4.91
CA LEU A 164 2.64 2.47 -3.84
C LEU A 164 4.14 2.46 -4.10
N TYR A 165 4.57 2.00 -5.27
CA TYR A 165 5.98 1.74 -5.58
C TYR A 165 6.62 2.76 -6.53
N GLY A 166 5.81 3.63 -7.15
CA GLY A 166 6.27 4.55 -8.19
C GLY A 166 6.58 3.86 -9.51
N ASP A 167 7.11 4.63 -10.45
CA ASP A 167 7.70 4.11 -11.69
C ASP A 167 9.20 3.87 -11.47
N PRO A 168 9.67 2.61 -11.42
CA PRO A 168 11.10 2.30 -11.25
C PRO A 168 11.94 2.64 -12.49
N PHE A 169 11.29 3.03 -13.60
CA PHE A 169 11.95 3.45 -14.84
C PHE A 169 11.93 4.97 -15.04
N ALA A 170 11.44 5.75 -14.08
CA ALA A 170 11.50 7.20 -14.13
C ALA A 170 12.95 7.70 -14.08
N ASP A 171 13.25 8.76 -14.85
CA ASP A 171 14.60 9.32 -14.97
C ASP A 171 15.16 9.86 -13.63
N ASP A 172 14.28 10.16 -12.67
CA ASP A 172 14.59 10.65 -11.32
C ASP A 172 14.46 9.59 -10.23
N TYR A 173 14.31 8.31 -10.59
CA TYR A 173 14.24 7.21 -9.63
C TYR A 173 15.58 7.03 -8.88
N ASP A 174 15.54 7.10 -7.54
CA ASP A 174 16.65 6.74 -6.67
C ASP A 174 16.37 5.38 -5.99
N PRO A 175 17.15 4.33 -6.27
CA PRO A 175 16.93 3.02 -5.67
C PRO A 175 17.18 2.96 -4.16
N GLN A 176 17.86 3.95 -3.57
CA GLN A 176 18.09 4.01 -2.11
C GLN A 176 16.84 4.52 -1.38
N THR A 177 16.18 5.53 -1.94
CA THR A 177 14.99 6.13 -1.34
C THR A 177 13.72 5.47 -1.84
N GLY A 178 13.72 4.85 -3.02
CA GLY A 178 12.55 4.27 -3.67
C GLY A 178 11.68 5.32 -4.36
N ALA A 179 10.50 4.91 -4.80
CA ALA A 179 9.49 5.81 -5.36
C ALA A 179 8.10 5.48 -4.81
N GLY A 180 7.12 6.30 -5.18
CA GLY A 180 5.76 6.17 -4.67
C GLY A 180 5.68 6.37 -3.15
N CYS A 181 4.58 5.90 -2.56
CA CYS A 181 4.34 6.00 -1.13
C CYS A 181 5.34 5.21 -0.28
N ASP A 182 5.82 4.06 -0.75
CA ASP A 182 6.86 3.29 -0.06
C ASP A 182 8.17 4.10 0.03
N GLY A 183 8.58 4.74 -1.06
CA GLY A 183 9.78 5.57 -1.08
C GLY A 183 9.66 6.87 -0.27
N GLU A 184 8.48 7.51 -0.32
CA GLU A 184 8.16 8.66 0.54
C GLU A 184 8.24 8.29 2.04
N ALA A 185 7.76 7.11 2.44
CA ALA A 185 7.85 6.62 3.82
C ALA A 185 9.31 6.37 4.24
N ARG A 186 10.11 5.68 3.40
CA ARG A 186 11.53 5.42 3.66
C ARG A 186 12.32 6.71 3.83
N SER A 187 12.09 7.69 2.94
CA SER A 187 12.78 8.98 2.98
C SER A 187 12.51 9.74 4.28
N GLN A 188 11.27 9.69 4.79
CA GLN A 188 10.90 10.31 6.07
C GLN A 188 11.61 9.64 7.26
N LEU A 189 11.70 8.31 7.26
CA LEU A 189 12.41 7.57 8.31
C LEU A 189 13.91 7.85 8.31
N THR A 190 14.54 7.87 7.12
CA THR A 190 15.95 8.22 6.98
C THR A 190 16.22 9.64 7.49
N ASN A 191 15.37 10.60 7.13
CA ASN A 191 15.50 11.98 7.60
C ASN A 191 15.31 12.11 9.12
N LYS A 192 14.47 11.28 9.73
CA LYS A 192 14.25 11.23 11.18
C LYS A 192 15.48 10.69 11.92
N GLU A 193 16.17 9.71 11.36
CA GLU A 193 17.41 9.16 11.94
C GLU A 193 18.57 10.18 11.92
N PHE A 194 18.57 11.09 10.95
CA PHE A 194 19.56 12.17 10.85
C PHE A 194 19.13 13.50 11.47
N ALA A 195 17.91 13.60 12.03
CA ALA A 195 17.48 14.79 12.72
C ALA A 195 18.24 14.93 14.05
N PRO A 196 18.85 16.09 14.36
CA PRO A 196 19.49 16.28 15.66
C PRO A 196 18.44 16.12 16.77
N ALA A 197 18.73 15.27 17.75
CA ALA A 197 17.90 15.16 18.94
C ALA A 197 17.82 16.54 19.62
N ASN A 198 16.62 17.12 19.63
CA ASN A 198 16.32 18.34 20.39
C ASN A 198 16.04 18.00 21.85
#